data_AF-A0A7S1ZQW5-F1
#
_entry.id   AF-A0A7S1ZQW5-F1
#
_cell.length_a   1.000
_cell.length_b   1.000
_cell.length_c   1.000
_cell.angle_alpha   90.00
_cell.angle_beta   90.00
_cell.angle_gamma   90.00
#
_symmetry.space_group_name_H-M   'P 1'
#
loop_
_entity.id
_entity.type
_entity.pdbx_description
1 polymer ?
#
loop_
_entity_poly.entity_id
_entity_poly.type
_entity_poly.pdbx_seq_one_letter_code
_entity_poly.pdbx_strand_id
1 'polypeptide(L)'
;CHHSSHLLLHEEQAYKELIGMDAVILSTKKYIGNNGVSVPPMKYSDVRRAFITEKIGLRDNTSLYSTGLAALLIELPHRELGGKITPWHDVVEIGNLCHQEGVKYHCDGARIFEASAAYGCVSSDAGM
;
A
#
# COMPACT_ATOMS: atom_id res chain seq x y z
N CYS A 1 -4.62 -2.33 -2.14
CA CYS A 1 -3.68 -1.35 -2.76
C CYS A 1 -4.14 0.08 -2.42
N HIS A 2 -3.32 1.11 -2.70
CA HIS A 2 -3.75 2.51 -2.57
C HIS A 2 -4.82 2.86 -3.63
N HIS A 3 -5.73 3.81 -3.34
CA HIS A 3 -6.75 4.22 -4.31
C HIS A 3 -6.19 4.88 -5.58
N SER A 4 -4.92 5.28 -5.56
CA SER A 4 -4.21 5.88 -6.69
C SER A 4 -3.27 4.89 -7.38
N SER A 5 -3.33 3.61 -7.01
CA SER A 5 -2.45 2.59 -7.56
C SER A 5 -2.73 2.37 -9.03
N HIS A 6 -1.67 2.17 -9.82
CA HIS A 6 -1.80 1.87 -11.25
C HIS A 6 -2.75 0.70 -11.53
N LEU A 7 -2.66 -0.37 -10.72
CA LEU A 7 -3.51 -1.56 -10.83
C LEU A 7 -5.01 -1.23 -10.78
N LEU A 8 -5.39 -0.21 -10.01
CA LEU A 8 -6.80 0.13 -9.82
C LEU A 8 -7.30 1.09 -10.90
N LEU A 9 -6.48 2.06 -11.28
CA LEU A 9 -6.91 3.15 -12.17
C LEU A 9 -6.85 2.76 -13.65
N HIS A 10 -5.91 1.89 -14.03
CA HIS A 10 -5.55 1.70 -15.44
C HIS A 10 -5.77 0.28 -15.95
N GLU A 11 -6.20 -0.66 -15.09
CA GLU A 11 -6.40 -2.07 -15.49
C GLU A 11 -7.85 -2.51 -15.60
N GLU A 12 -8.82 -1.60 -15.50
CA GLU A 12 -10.25 -1.88 -15.80
C GLU A 12 -10.82 -3.14 -15.12
N GLN A 13 -10.38 -3.44 -13.89
CA GLN A 13 -10.76 -4.66 -13.14
C GLN A 13 -10.29 -6.00 -13.77
N ALA A 14 -9.30 -5.99 -14.66
CA ALA A 14 -8.80 -7.20 -15.33
C ALA A 14 -8.43 -8.33 -14.35
N TYR A 15 -7.85 -8.04 -13.18
CA TYR A 15 -7.57 -9.08 -12.17
C TYR A 15 -8.84 -9.80 -11.66
N LYS A 16 -9.94 -9.07 -11.50
CA LYS A 16 -11.19 -9.68 -11.07
C LYS A 16 -11.73 -10.62 -12.14
N GLU A 17 -11.69 -10.18 -13.40
CA GLU A 17 -12.24 -10.95 -14.52
C GLU A 17 -11.37 -12.16 -14.89
N LEU A 18 -10.05 -12.02 -14.82
CA LEU A 18 -9.10 -13.06 -15.25
C LEU A 18 -8.79 -14.08 -14.15
N ILE A 19 -8.60 -13.63 -12.90
CA ILE A 19 -8.10 -14.48 -11.82
C ILE A 19 -9.03 -14.53 -10.60
N GLY A 20 -10.21 -13.89 -10.67
CA GLY A 20 -11.22 -13.92 -9.61
C GLY A 20 -10.77 -13.23 -8.32
N MET A 21 -9.77 -12.33 -8.38
CA MET A 21 -9.25 -11.63 -7.22
C MET A 21 -9.80 -10.19 -7.18
N ASP A 22 -10.41 -9.84 -6.05
CA ASP A 22 -10.88 -8.48 -5.79
C ASP A 22 -9.79 -7.62 -5.13
N ALA A 23 -9.72 -6.35 -5.53
CA ALA A 23 -8.82 -5.38 -4.93
C ALA A 23 -9.47 -4.72 -3.71
N VAL A 24 -8.83 -4.85 -2.54
CA VAL A 24 -9.22 -4.08 -1.36
C VAL A 24 -8.50 -2.73 -1.36
N ILE A 25 -9.27 -1.65 -1.30
CA ILE A 25 -8.78 -0.28 -1.48
C ILE A 25 -8.49 0.37 -0.12
N LEU A 26 -7.21 0.65 0.12
CA LEU A 26 -6.74 1.40 1.29
C LEU A 26 -6.64 2.89 0.92
N SER A 27 -7.69 3.65 1.24
CA SER A 27 -7.77 5.07 0.89
C SER A 27 -7.28 5.98 2.02
N THR A 28 -6.34 6.86 1.70
CA THR A 28 -5.88 7.95 2.58
C THR A 28 -6.66 9.26 2.35
N LYS A 29 -7.70 9.26 1.48
CA LYS A 29 -8.51 10.46 1.17
C LYS A 29 -9.14 11.11 2.41
N LYS A 30 -9.41 10.33 3.46
CA LYS A 30 -9.95 10.85 4.75
C LYS A 30 -9.03 11.86 5.45
N TYR A 31 -7.74 11.92 5.08
CA TYR A 31 -6.81 12.93 5.60
C TYR A 31 -6.89 14.26 4.84
N ILE A 32 -7.66 14.33 3.76
CA ILE A 32 -7.99 15.58 3.08
C ILE A 32 -9.13 16.23 3.89
N GLY A 33 -8.77 16.99 4.92
CA GLY A 33 -9.71 17.96 5.50
C GLY A 33 -10.09 19.03 4.46
N ASN A 34 -11.12 19.83 4.75
CA ASN A 34 -11.70 20.88 3.88
C ASN A 34 -10.72 21.88 3.25
N ASN A 35 -9.42 21.81 3.54
CA ASN A 35 -8.38 22.75 3.09
C ASN A 35 -7.50 22.22 1.93
N GLY A 36 -7.77 21.03 1.38
CA GLY A 36 -7.31 20.67 0.02
C GLY A 36 -5.79 20.52 -0.22
N VAL A 37 -4.98 20.16 0.78
CA VAL A 37 -3.50 20.23 0.66
C VAL A 37 -2.83 18.92 0.19
N SER A 38 -3.41 18.19 -0.76
CA SER A 38 -2.81 16.99 -1.40
C SER A 38 -2.82 15.69 -0.58
N VAL A 39 -3.20 14.58 -1.23
CA VAL A 39 -3.32 13.24 -0.62
C VAL A 39 -1.94 12.73 -0.17
N PRO A 40 -1.75 12.30 1.08
CA PRO A 40 -0.47 11.76 1.52
C PRO A 40 -0.22 10.36 0.93
N PRO A 41 1.05 9.94 0.77
CA PRO A 41 1.36 8.56 0.43
C PRO A 41 0.91 7.64 1.58
N MET A 42 0.68 6.36 1.26
CA MET A 42 0.31 5.34 2.24
C MET A 42 1.39 5.21 3.33
N LYS A 43 0.98 5.18 4.61
CA LYS A 43 1.86 4.94 5.76
C LYS A 43 1.58 3.59 6.41
N TYR A 44 2.48 3.13 7.28
CA TYR A 44 2.28 1.90 8.05
C TYR A 44 1.00 1.95 8.89
N SER A 45 0.71 3.08 9.53
CA SER A 45 -0.49 3.24 10.37
C SER A 45 -1.81 3.07 9.60
N ASP A 46 -1.81 3.37 8.30
CA ASP A 46 -2.96 3.15 7.42
C ASP A 46 -3.18 1.66 7.18
N VAL A 47 -2.11 0.95 6.83
CA VAL A 47 -2.13 -0.50 6.60
C VAL A 47 -2.50 -1.23 7.89
N ARG A 48 -1.84 -0.92 9.00
CA ARG A 48 -2.11 -1.54 10.30
C ARG A 48 -3.57 -1.37 10.72
N ARG A 49 -4.14 -0.17 10.53
CA ARG A 49 -5.56 0.07 10.81
C ARG A 49 -6.45 -0.83 9.96
N ALA A 50 -6.12 -1.00 8.68
CA ALA A 50 -6.89 -1.83 7.78
C ALA A 50 -6.90 -3.31 8.22
N PHE A 51 -5.74 -3.85 8.59
CA PHE A 51 -5.65 -5.21 9.14
C PHE A 51 -6.50 -5.40 10.41
N ILE A 52 -6.53 -4.41 11.31
CA ILE A 52 -7.25 -4.48 12.59
C ILE A 52 -8.76 -4.26 12.44
N THR A 53 -9.17 -3.19 11.75
CA THR A 53 -10.57 -2.73 11.75
C THR A 53 -11.42 -3.45 10.71
N GLU A 54 -10.85 -3.75 9.54
CA GLU A 54 -11.59 -4.32 8.42
C GLU A 54 -11.39 -5.84 8.31
N LYS A 55 -10.62 -6.46 9.23
CA LYS A 55 -10.33 -7.90 9.29
C LYS A 55 -9.80 -8.50 7.98
N ILE A 56 -9.23 -7.67 7.11
CA ILE A 56 -8.88 -8.00 5.73
C ILE A 56 -7.81 -9.12 5.67
N GLY A 57 -7.02 -9.29 6.73
CA GLY A 57 -6.00 -10.34 6.85
C GLY A 57 -6.44 -11.62 7.54
N LEU A 58 -7.64 -11.68 8.14
CA LEU A 58 -8.07 -12.87 8.87
C LEU A 58 -8.60 -13.92 7.87
N ARG A 59 -7.92 -15.07 7.79
CA ARG A 59 -8.46 -16.25 7.12
C ARG A 59 -9.68 -16.72 7.88
N ASP A 60 -10.84 -16.66 7.23
CA ASP A 60 -12.00 -17.37 7.71
C ASP A 60 -11.79 -18.87 7.49
N ASN A 61 -11.36 -19.58 8.53
CA ASN A 61 -11.15 -21.03 8.51
C ASN A 61 -12.48 -21.82 8.55
N THR A 62 -13.63 -21.14 8.64
CA THR A 62 -14.96 -21.77 8.62
C THR A 62 -15.62 -21.77 7.24
N SER A 63 -15.06 -21.06 6.27
CA SER A 63 -15.49 -21.06 4.87
C SER A 63 -14.65 -22.05 4.03
N LEU A 64 -15.28 -22.75 3.08
CA LEU A 64 -14.59 -23.58 2.07
C LEU A 64 -13.69 -22.76 1.12
N TYR A 65 -13.85 -21.43 1.12
CA TYR A 65 -13.00 -20.49 0.42
C TYR A 65 -12.19 -19.68 1.43
N SER A 66 -10.86 -19.73 1.34
CA SER A 66 -9.95 -18.86 2.12
C SER A 66 -10.11 -17.41 1.65
N THR A 67 -10.85 -16.61 2.41
CA THR A 67 -11.20 -15.21 2.09
C THR A 67 -10.17 -14.16 2.55
N GLY A 68 -8.98 -14.60 2.99
CA GLY A 68 -7.94 -13.69 3.50
C GLY A 68 -7.19 -12.94 2.39
N LEU A 69 -6.64 -11.77 2.72
CA LEU A 69 -5.80 -10.98 1.82
C LEU A 69 -4.62 -11.82 1.28
N ALA A 70 -4.55 -11.99 -0.04
CA ALA A 70 -3.47 -12.74 -0.67
C ALA A 70 -2.17 -11.92 -0.72
N ALA A 71 -2.26 -10.64 -1.09
CA ALA A 71 -1.12 -9.76 -1.24
C ALA A 71 -1.46 -8.30 -0.92
N LEU A 72 -0.49 -7.57 -0.36
CA LEU A 72 -0.48 -6.13 -0.27
C LEU A 72 0.52 -5.57 -1.29
N LEU A 73 0.06 -4.59 -2.05
CA LEU A 73 0.87 -3.87 -3.02
C LEU A 73 1.13 -2.44 -2.57
N ILE A 74 2.40 -2.04 -2.59
CA ILE A 74 2.86 -0.66 -2.46
C ILE A 74 3.43 -0.18 -3.79
N GLU A 75 3.14 1.06 -4.18
CA GLU A 75 3.76 1.70 -5.35
C GLU A 75 4.82 2.68 -4.86
N LEU A 76 6.06 2.56 -5.37
CA LEU A 76 7.19 3.37 -4.93
C LEU A 76 7.94 4.04 -6.09
N PRO A 77 7.93 5.39 -6.15
CA PRO A 77 6.97 6.32 -5.52
C PRO A 77 5.54 6.18 -6.06
N HIS A 78 4.57 6.77 -5.35
CA HIS A 78 3.17 6.88 -5.80
C HIS A 78 3.10 7.86 -7.00
N ARG A 79 3.02 7.34 -8.23
CA ARG A 79 3.03 8.11 -9.48
C ARG A 79 1.91 9.14 -9.52
N GLU A 80 0.69 8.69 -9.28
CA GLU A 80 -0.53 9.49 -9.41
C GLU A 80 -0.68 10.53 -8.28
N LEU A 81 0.20 10.48 -7.27
CA LEU A 81 0.30 11.51 -6.23
C LEU A 81 1.43 12.52 -6.51
N GLY A 82 1.98 12.53 -7.74
CA GLY A 82 3.08 13.40 -8.12
C GLY A 82 4.45 12.89 -7.67
N GLY A 83 4.62 11.57 -7.50
CA GLY A 83 5.89 10.97 -7.08
C GLY A 83 6.15 11.04 -5.58
N LYS A 84 5.10 11.18 -4.75
CA LYS A 84 5.25 11.11 -3.29
C LYS A 84 5.74 9.74 -2.85
N ILE A 85 6.64 9.74 -1.88
CA ILE A 85 7.29 8.53 -1.39
C ILE A 85 6.76 8.13 -0.01
N THR A 86 6.45 6.85 0.17
CA THR A 86 6.22 6.29 1.50
C THR A 86 7.57 6.27 2.24
N PRO A 87 7.66 6.78 3.49
CA PRO A 87 8.91 6.75 4.26
C PRO A 87 9.51 5.34 4.34
N TRP A 88 10.84 5.22 4.28
CA TRP A 88 11.49 3.89 4.25
C TRP A 88 11.13 3.03 5.47
N HIS A 89 11.09 3.62 6.67
CA HIS A 89 10.68 2.90 7.87
C HIS A 89 9.25 2.34 7.75
N ASP A 90 8.32 3.07 7.13
CA ASP A 90 6.95 2.61 6.89
C ASP A 90 6.94 1.44 5.89
N VAL A 91 7.76 1.48 4.83
CA VAL A 91 7.90 0.38 3.85
C VAL A 91 8.33 -0.91 4.56
N VAL A 92 9.34 -0.82 5.42
CA VAL A 92 9.86 -1.96 6.19
C VAL A 92 8.80 -2.49 7.16
N GLU A 93 8.14 -1.62 7.93
CA GLU A 93 7.10 -2.03 8.89
C GLU A 93 5.88 -2.67 8.21
N ILE A 94 5.49 -2.17 7.03
CA ILE A 94 4.43 -2.80 6.23
C ILE A 94 4.86 -4.21 5.80
N GLY A 95 6.11 -4.39 5.35
CA GLY A 95 6.65 -5.70 4.98
C GLY A 95 6.66 -6.68 6.17
N ASN A 96 7.10 -6.21 7.34
CA ASN A 96 7.10 -6.98 8.57
C ASN A 96 5.69 -7.44 8.97
N LEU A 97 4.71 -6.52 8.94
CA LEU A 97 3.32 -6.83 9.22
C LEU A 97 2.76 -7.87 8.24
N CYS A 98 3.00 -7.69 6.94
CA CYS A 98 2.54 -8.65 5.93
C CYS A 98 3.14 -10.05 6.17
N HIS A 99 4.43 -10.12 6.53
CA HIS A 99 5.09 -11.38 6.87
C HIS A 99 4.46 -12.07 8.09
N GLN A 100 4.21 -11.30 9.16
CA GLN A 100 3.58 -11.80 10.40
C GLN A 100 2.17 -12.34 10.15
N GLU A 101 1.40 -11.68 9.28
CA GLU A 101 0.01 -12.04 8.95
C GLU A 101 -0.08 -13.06 7.80
N GLY A 102 1.05 -13.52 7.25
CA GLY A 102 1.07 -14.50 6.15
C GLY A 102 0.56 -13.94 4.80
N VAL A 103 0.58 -12.62 4.63
CA VAL A 103 0.19 -11.91 3.41
C VAL A 103 1.43 -11.65 2.54
N LYS A 104 1.34 -11.87 1.22
CA LYS A 104 2.45 -11.52 0.32
C LYS A 104 2.62 -10.01 0.22
N TYR A 105 3.86 -9.53 0.17
CA TYR A 105 4.15 -8.12 0.01
C TYR A 105 4.82 -7.87 -1.34
N HIS A 106 4.23 -7.00 -2.15
CA HIS A 106 4.75 -6.62 -3.46
C HIS A 106 5.01 -5.12 -3.53
N CYS A 107 6.18 -4.76 -4.05
CA CYS A 107 6.52 -3.39 -4.38
C CYS A 107 6.45 -3.22 -5.90
N ASP A 108 5.49 -2.44 -6.37
CA ASP A 108 5.54 -1.86 -7.71
C ASP A 108 6.65 -0.80 -7.71
N GLY A 109 7.82 -1.24 -8.15
CA GLY A 109 9.05 -0.47 -8.22
C GLY A 109 9.35 0.06 -9.62
N ALA A 110 8.33 0.35 -10.45
CA ALA A 110 8.55 0.89 -11.81
C ALA A 110 9.46 2.13 -11.85
N ARG A 111 9.62 2.84 -10.72
CA ARG A 111 10.48 4.01 -10.51
C ARG A 111 11.41 3.84 -9.29
N ILE A 112 11.92 2.63 -9.09
CA ILE A 112 12.73 2.30 -7.92
C ILE A 112 14.04 3.10 -7.84
N PHE A 113 14.60 3.54 -8.98
CA PHE A 113 15.83 4.34 -8.98
C PHE A 113 15.57 5.77 -8.46
N GLU A 114 14.46 6.39 -8.85
CA GLU A 114 14.01 7.67 -8.32
C GLU A 114 13.66 7.56 -6.83
N ALA A 115 12.98 6.47 -6.44
CA ALA A 115 12.73 6.18 -5.03
C ALA A 115 14.04 6.05 -4.22
N SER A 116 15.01 5.33 -4.77
CA SER A 116 16.32 5.11 -4.13
C SER A 116 17.08 6.42 -3.94
N ALA A 117 17.08 7.30 -4.95
CA ALA A 117 17.67 8.63 -4.85
C ALA A 117 16.98 9.48 -3.76
N ALA A 118 15.65 9.43 -3.70
CA ALA A 118 14.89 10.14 -2.66
C ALA A 118 15.21 9.63 -1.25
N TYR A 119 15.40 8.31 -1.05
CA TYR A 119 15.84 7.75 0.23
C TYR A 119 17.29 8.07 0.57
N GLY A 120 18.19 8.07 -0.42
CA GLY A 120 19.59 8.44 -0.25
C GLY A 120 19.81 9.93 0.04
N CYS A 121 18.90 10.80 -0.39
CA CYS A 121 18.95 12.24 -0.09
C CYS A 121 18.52 12.57 1.35
N VAL A 122 17.95 11.61 2.10
CA VAL A 122 17.57 11.80 3.52
C VAL A 122 18.79 11.74 4.46
N SER A 123 20.00 11.45 3.95
CA SER A 123 21.22 11.32 4.76
C SER A 123 21.83 12.63 5.28
N SER A 124 21.08 13.74 5.33
CA SER A 124 21.52 14.98 5.99
C SER A 124 20.55 15.55 7.03
N ASP A 125 19.36 14.97 7.23
CA ASP A 125 18.37 15.46 8.21
C ASP A 125 17.69 14.34 9.04
N ALA A 126 18.47 13.34 9.46
CA ALA A 126 18.08 12.43 10.54
C ALA A 126 19.19 12.45 11.59
N GLY A 127 19.09 13.43 12.48
CA GLY A 127 20.05 13.70 13.55
C GLY A 127 20.30 12.49 14.47
N MET A 128 21.55 12.48 14.93
CA MET A 128 22.03 11.85 16.16
C MET A 128 21.19 12.25 17.37
#